data_AF-A0AB40B2C6-F1
#
_entry.id   AF-A0AB40B2C6-F1
#
_cell.length_a   1.000
_cell.length_b   1.000
_cell.length_c   1.000
_cell.angle_alpha   90.00
_cell.angle_beta   90.00
_cell.angle_gamma   90.00
#
_symmetry.space_group_name_H-M   'P 1'
#
loop_
_entity.id
_entity.type
_entity.pdbx_description
1 polymer ?
#
loop_
_entity_poly.entity_id
_entity_poly.type
_entity_poly.pdbx_seq_one_letter_code
_entity_poly.pdbx_strand_id
1 'polypeptide(L)'
;MDQNNMPSRIIGKESPNLIRSLPVDSVQVLASSLTTSDHIPTRYIRPEAESEPVIIPGDAEEDVPVIDFHKLLDHELSKAESSKLHLACQNWGFFQLINHGVSEEVIQKMMFVIEEFFKLPSDEKMLVKQRPGQVDGYGQLFVISEEQKLDWADILVYRTWPLHLRKIGLWPTNPSSFRDALDEYSMEVKRLANCLLGLMATNLGVDPPEITANLENGSQSVRINCYPPCPEDNKVLGLSPHSDASILTLVLQVNDVPGLQIKRNDKWLPVKPLPGAFVANVGDALEIISNGKYKSIEHRAVTNTQKERFSIAVFHGPERNGTVGPHPELVLQGEPLYKSMDFESYMKLYLTSKLDGKSFLGRLKLNKMIPSLVQTCFTGIGFCVFFDKHAFLDSKSPSAAAVARNGLTGQLRSGLQFTGKSIAVDMTAGNNGKASERLMGSLPVDSVQALAASLTTSNHIPTRYIRPEAESEPVIISCAAEDEIPVIDFYKLLDHDLSDAESSKLHLACQNWGFFQLINHGVPKEVIQKMMLVIEEFFKLPLDEKMLFKQPPGQLDGYGQLFVMSEEQKLDWADILYFYTSPLHLRKIGLWPTKTIYFQGCLG
;
A
#
# COMPACT_ATOMS: atom_id res chain seq x y z
N MET A 1 -51.50 22.03 -15.51
CA MET A 1 -52.50 20.97 -15.35
C MET A 1 -52.12 19.86 -16.31
N ASP A 2 -51.69 18.67 -15.96
CA ASP A 2 -51.11 18.03 -14.77
C ASP A 2 -50.42 16.78 -15.37
N GLN A 3 -49.13 16.53 -15.09
CA GLN A 3 -48.65 15.62 -14.05
C GLN A 3 -49.33 14.24 -13.98
N ASN A 4 -48.45 13.22 -13.93
CA ASN A 4 -48.61 11.89 -13.32
C ASN A 4 -49.10 10.73 -14.19
N ASN A 5 -48.15 9.98 -14.77
CA ASN A 5 -47.85 8.60 -14.36
C ASN A 5 -46.92 7.90 -15.36
N MET A 6 -45.68 7.60 -14.94
CA MET A 6 -44.96 6.36 -15.30
C MET A 6 -43.80 6.16 -14.30
N PRO A 7 -43.52 4.90 -13.90
CA PRO A 7 -42.91 4.61 -12.61
C PRO A 7 -41.38 4.76 -12.61
N SER A 8 -40.89 5.37 -11.54
CA SER A 8 -39.50 5.50 -11.12
C SER A 8 -38.81 4.13 -11.06
N ARG A 9 -38.02 3.81 -12.10
CA ARG A 9 -37.14 2.65 -12.14
C ARG A 9 -35.78 3.03 -11.55
N ILE A 10 -35.55 2.57 -10.32
CA ILE A 10 -34.26 2.23 -9.72
C ILE A 10 -33.12 3.21 -10.08
N ILE A 11 -33.09 4.34 -9.37
CA ILE A 11 -31.84 5.07 -9.15
C ILE A 11 -30.98 4.13 -8.31
N GLY A 12 -29.96 3.53 -8.94
CA GLY A 12 -28.92 2.81 -8.22
C GLY A 12 -28.37 3.74 -7.15
N LYS A 13 -28.45 3.32 -5.89
CA LYS A 13 -27.80 4.02 -4.78
C LYS A 13 -26.31 4.14 -5.11
N GLU A 14 -25.84 5.35 -5.39
CA GLU A 14 -24.41 5.65 -5.42
C GLU A 14 -23.81 5.31 -4.05
N SER A 15 -22.74 4.52 -4.04
CA SER A 15 -22.06 4.06 -2.83
C SER A 15 -21.40 5.23 -2.07
N PRO A 16 -21.50 5.31 -0.73
CA PRO A 16 -21.14 6.51 0.03
C PRO A 16 -19.65 6.70 0.36
N ASN A 17 -18.72 5.89 -0.17
CA ASN A 17 -17.30 5.96 0.17
C ASN A 17 -16.45 6.48 -1.00
N LEU A 18 -16.45 7.80 -1.11
CA LEU A 18 -15.96 8.63 -2.19
C LEU A 18 -14.42 8.75 -2.17
N ILE A 19 -13.75 8.52 -3.31
CA ILE A 19 -12.31 8.83 -3.49
C ILE A 19 -12.15 10.35 -3.34
N ARG A 20 -11.59 10.81 -2.21
CA ARG A 20 -11.56 12.24 -1.86
C ARG A 20 -10.11 12.72 -1.79
N SER A 21 -9.62 13.30 -2.89
CA SER A 21 -8.49 14.22 -2.83
C SER A 21 -9.03 15.57 -2.35
N LEU A 22 -8.36 16.18 -1.37
CA LEU A 22 -8.69 17.54 -0.93
C LEU A 22 -8.39 18.53 -2.07
N PRO A 23 -9.24 19.57 -2.26
CA PRO A 23 -8.97 20.61 -3.25
C PRO A 23 -7.73 21.40 -2.83
N VAL A 24 -6.93 21.78 -3.83
CA VAL A 24 -5.71 22.57 -3.65
C VAL A 24 -5.72 23.69 -4.69
N ASP A 25 -5.19 24.86 -4.31
CA ASP A 25 -5.06 25.99 -5.20
C ASP A 25 -4.12 25.69 -6.37
N SER A 26 -4.35 26.35 -7.51
CA SER A 26 -3.50 26.19 -8.70
C SER A 26 -2.08 26.65 -8.41
N VAL A 27 -1.12 25.78 -8.71
CA VAL A 27 0.31 26.08 -8.62
C VAL A 27 0.71 27.07 -9.70
N GLN A 28 0.08 27.06 -10.88
CA GLN A 28 0.37 28.05 -11.92
C GLN A 28 -0.06 29.47 -11.50
N VAL A 29 -1.21 29.60 -10.83
CA VAL A 29 -1.63 30.89 -10.24
C VAL A 29 -0.66 31.32 -9.14
N LEU A 30 -0.28 30.41 -8.25
CA LEU A 30 0.70 30.68 -7.20
C LEU A 30 2.06 31.10 -7.79
N ALA A 31 2.59 30.38 -8.76
CA ALA A 31 3.86 30.70 -9.41
C ALA A 31 3.82 32.07 -10.10
N SER A 32 2.68 32.45 -10.68
CA SER A 32 2.51 33.76 -11.32
C SER A 32 2.47 34.94 -10.35
N SER A 33 2.14 34.70 -9.07
CA SER A 33 2.07 35.74 -8.03
C SER A 33 3.35 35.86 -7.20
N LEU A 34 4.26 34.88 -7.28
CA LEU A 34 5.55 34.90 -6.58
C LEU A 34 6.53 35.86 -7.25
N THR A 35 7.15 36.73 -6.45
CA THR A 35 8.31 37.54 -6.83
C THR A 35 9.61 36.86 -6.41
N THR A 36 10.76 37.35 -6.89
CA THR A 36 12.09 36.80 -6.54
C THR A 36 12.45 36.92 -5.04
N SER A 37 11.69 37.70 -4.27
CA SER A 37 11.85 37.84 -2.82
C SER A 37 10.86 37.02 -1.99
N ASP A 38 9.87 36.37 -2.64
CA ASP A 38 8.84 35.63 -1.94
C ASP A 38 9.25 34.19 -1.67
N HIS A 39 8.98 33.73 -0.46
CA HIS A 39 9.19 32.34 -0.08
C HIS A 39 8.02 31.46 -0.56
N ILE A 40 8.36 30.26 -1.01
CA ILE A 40 7.39 29.24 -1.36
C ILE A 40 6.56 28.85 -0.11
N PRO A 41 5.24 28.63 -0.23
CA PRO A 41 4.45 28.17 0.91
C PRO A 41 5.00 26.87 1.51
N THR A 42 5.03 26.79 2.84
CA THR A 42 5.64 25.69 3.61
C THR A 42 5.09 24.30 3.27
N ARG A 43 3.86 24.23 2.74
CA ARG A 43 3.22 22.98 2.31
C ARG A 43 3.85 22.37 1.06
N TYR A 44 4.61 23.13 0.26
CA TYR A 44 5.36 22.60 -0.90
C TYR A 44 6.83 22.28 -0.58
N ILE A 45 7.37 22.82 0.52
CA ILE A 45 8.78 22.65 0.90
C ILE A 45 9.05 21.21 1.36
N ARG A 46 10.00 20.54 0.70
CA ARG A 46 10.49 19.18 0.93
C ARG A 46 12.03 19.20 1.00
N PRO A 47 12.61 19.47 2.18
CA PRO A 47 14.06 19.56 2.34
C PRO A 47 14.79 18.27 1.94
N GLU A 48 14.13 17.12 2.05
CA GLU A 48 14.67 15.83 1.61
C GLU A 48 15.02 15.82 0.11
N ALA A 49 14.31 16.57 -0.73
CA ALA A 49 14.55 16.63 -2.17
C ALA A 49 15.94 17.18 -2.52
N GLU A 50 16.48 18.09 -1.71
CA GLU A 50 17.84 18.64 -1.87
C GLU A 50 18.94 17.61 -1.51
N SER A 51 18.65 16.74 -0.55
CA SER A 51 19.65 15.84 0.05
C SER A 51 19.81 14.50 -0.67
N GLU A 52 18.86 14.14 -1.53
CA GLU A 52 18.87 12.84 -2.19
C GLU A 52 19.88 12.78 -3.35
N PRO A 53 20.67 11.69 -3.46
CA PRO A 53 21.72 11.59 -4.46
C PRO A 53 21.13 11.48 -5.87
N VAL A 54 21.61 12.34 -6.78
CA VAL A 54 21.29 12.33 -8.20
C VAL A 54 22.53 11.89 -8.99
N ILE A 55 22.35 11.03 -9.97
CA ILE A 55 23.42 10.59 -10.88
C ILE A 55 23.75 11.75 -11.82
N ILE A 56 25.02 12.16 -11.84
CA ILE A 56 25.49 13.25 -12.70
C ILE A 56 25.62 12.73 -14.14
N PRO A 57 24.98 13.38 -15.14
CA PRO A 57 25.10 12.99 -16.54
C PRO A 57 26.56 13.09 -17.00
N GLY A 58 27.19 11.95 -17.32
CA GLY A 58 28.60 11.84 -17.70
C GLY A 58 29.40 10.82 -16.90
N ASP A 59 28.98 10.52 -15.67
CA ASP A 59 29.58 9.47 -14.82
C ASP A 59 28.86 8.10 -14.95
N ALA A 60 27.75 8.06 -15.70
CA ALA A 60 26.93 6.88 -15.89
C ALA A 60 27.21 6.22 -17.24
N GLU A 61 27.62 4.95 -17.23
CA GLU A 61 27.62 4.06 -18.41
C GLU A 61 26.20 3.57 -18.77
N GLU A 62 25.15 4.03 -18.08
CA GLU A 62 23.80 3.48 -18.15
C GLU A 62 22.75 4.55 -18.50
N ASP A 63 22.32 4.58 -19.76
CA ASP A 63 21.14 5.33 -20.24
C ASP A 63 19.89 4.44 -20.25
N VAL A 64 18.72 5.06 -20.14
CA VAL A 64 17.43 4.36 -20.27
C VAL A 64 17.37 3.63 -21.62
N PRO A 65 17.09 2.31 -21.65
CA PRO A 65 17.10 1.53 -22.88
C PRO A 65 16.16 2.12 -23.94
N VAL A 66 16.60 2.12 -25.20
CA VAL A 66 15.78 2.53 -26.34
C VAL A 66 15.28 1.30 -27.08
N ILE A 67 13.98 1.18 -27.29
CA ILE A 67 13.34 0.07 -27.99
C ILE A 67 12.73 0.59 -29.29
N ASP A 68 13.06 -0.06 -30.40
CA ASP A 68 12.54 0.24 -31.73
C ASP A 68 11.31 -0.63 -32.02
N PHE A 69 10.13 -0.02 -31.99
CA PHE A 69 8.87 -0.75 -32.12
C PHE A 69 8.69 -1.38 -33.51
N HIS A 70 9.16 -0.73 -34.58
CA HIS A 70 9.13 -1.34 -35.91
C HIS A 70 9.99 -2.61 -35.98
N LYS A 71 11.16 -2.62 -35.33
CA LYS A 71 12.00 -3.84 -35.26
C LYS A 71 11.35 -4.97 -34.47
N LEU A 72 10.52 -4.66 -33.48
CA LEU A 72 9.73 -5.67 -32.76
C LEU A 72 8.72 -6.38 -33.67
N LEU A 73 8.24 -5.72 -34.71
CA LEU A 73 7.27 -6.25 -35.68
C LEU A 73 7.93 -6.90 -36.91
N ASP A 74 9.25 -6.76 -37.06
CA ASP A 74 10.01 -7.28 -38.19
C ASP A 74 10.37 -8.77 -38.01
N HIS A 75 10.27 -9.56 -39.07
CA HIS A 75 10.46 -11.02 -39.00
C HIS A 75 11.91 -11.43 -38.65
N GLU A 76 12.92 -10.66 -39.07
CA GLU A 76 14.33 -11.00 -38.87
C GLU A 76 14.89 -10.34 -37.59
N LEU A 77 14.49 -9.10 -37.31
CA LEU A 77 15.03 -8.31 -36.20
C LEU A 77 14.25 -8.49 -34.90
N SER A 78 13.01 -9.00 -34.95
CA SER A 78 12.13 -9.14 -33.77
C SER A 78 12.79 -9.90 -32.65
N LYS A 79 13.53 -10.98 -32.91
CA LYS A 79 14.14 -11.79 -31.84
C LYS A 79 15.13 -10.98 -30.98
N ALA A 80 15.99 -10.19 -31.62
CA ALA A 80 17.00 -9.39 -30.93
C ALA A 80 16.35 -8.22 -30.18
N GLU A 81 15.45 -7.49 -30.83
CA GLU A 81 14.77 -6.35 -30.21
C GLU A 81 13.79 -6.80 -29.11
N SER A 82 13.14 -7.96 -29.27
CA SER A 82 12.26 -8.55 -28.24
C SER A 82 13.06 -8.99 -27.02
N SER A 83 14.25 -9.56 -27.21
CA SER A 83 15.17 -9.87 -26.09
C SER A 83 15.59 -8.60 -25.36
N LYS A 84 15.85 -7.51 -26.09
CA LYS A 84 16.16 -6.19 -25.52
C LYS A 84 14.98 -5.61 -24.74
N LEU A 85 13.76 -5.70 -25.27
CA LEU A 85 12.52 -5.30 -24.57
C LEU A 85 12.36 -6.11 -23.27
N HIS A 86 12.54 -7.42 -23.32
CA HIS A 86 12.43 -8.29 -22.15
C HIS A 86 13.41 -7.87 -21.04
N LEU A 87 14.68 -7.65 -21.39
CA LEU A 87 15.70 -7.19 -20.45
C LEU A 87 15.43 -5.77 -19.92
N ALA A 88 14.89 -4.87 -20.74
CA ALA A 88 14.47 -3.55 -20.30
C ALA A 88 13.36 -3.67 -19.24
N CYS A 89 12.32 -4.48 -19.47
CA CYS A 89 11.26 -4.68 -18.48
C CYS A 89 11.74 -5.37 -17.19
N GLN A 90 12.68 -6.31 -17.28
CA GLN A 90 13.22 -7.03 -16.11
C GLN A 90 14.18 -6.20 -15.27
N ASN A 91 15.10 -5.49 -15.94
CA ASN A 91 16.20 -4.84 -15.24
C ASN A 91 15.90 -3.37 -14.98
N TRP A 92 15.21 -2.71 -15.90
CA TRP A 92 15.00 -1.26 -15.89
C TRP A 92 13.58 -0.85 -15.54
N GLY A 93 12.57 -1.62 -15.93
CA GLY A 93 11.16 -1.23 -15.80
C GLY A 93 10.76 0.01 -16.60
N PHE A 94 11.70 0.64 -17.28
CA PHE A 94 11.59 1.86 -18.09
C PHE A 94 12.36 1.66 -19.39
N PHE A 95 11.81 2.21 -20.47
CA PHE A 95 12.49 2.29 -21.76
C PHE A 95 11.90 3.43 -22.60
N GLN A 96 12.66 3.92 -23.57
CA GLN A 96 12.17 4.86 -24.58
C GLN A 96 11.71 4.06 -25.79
N LEU A 97 10.50 4.32 -26.29
CA LEU A 97 9.94 3.64 -27.45
C LEU A 97 9.98 4.59 -28.65
N ILE A 98 10.73 4.21 -29.69
CA ILE A 98 10.84 4.93 -30.96
C ILE A 98 10.15 4.13 -32.07
N ASN A 99 9.89 4.79 -33.21
CA ASN A 99 9.24 4.18 -34.37
C ASN A 99 7.93 3.44 -34.00
N HIS A 100 7.16 4.01 -33.07
CA HIS A 100 5.99 3.40 -32.45
C HIS A 100 4.71 3.42 -33.31
N GLY A 101 4.76 3.98 -34.52
CA GLY A 101 3.64 3.97 -35.47
C GLY A 101 2.54 5.01 -35.23
N VAL A 102 2.40 5.58 -34.02
CA VAL A 102 1.55 6.78 -33.80
C VAL A 102 2.07 7.93 -34.67
N SER A 103 1.18 8.55 -35.46
CA SER A 103 1.58 9.59 -36.41
C SER A 103 2.08 10.86 -35.71
N GLU A 104 3.07 11.50 -36.34
CA GLU A 104 3.62 12.77 -35.86
C GLU A 104 2.54 13.86 -35.78
N GLU A 105 1.58 13.87 -36.71
CA GLU A 105 0.45 14.80 -36.70
C GLU A 105 -0.40 14.68 -35.43
N VAL A 106 -0.71 13.44 -35.01
CA VAL A 106 -1.49 13.18 -33.79
C VAL A 106 -0.72 13.62 -32.55
N ILE A 107 0.58 13.33 -32.49
CA ILE A 107 1.47 13.75 -31.39
C ILE A 107 1.53 15.28 -31.31
N GLN A 108 1.83 15.96 -32.42
CA GLN A 108 1.97 17.41 -32.48
C GLN A 108 0.65 18.12 -32.15
N LYS A 109 -0.48 17.62 -32.67
CA LYS A 109 -1.81 18.16 -32.36
C LYS A 109 -2.13 18.06 -30.88
N MET A 110 -1.83 16.92 -30.24
CA MET A 110 -2.03 16.75 -28.79
C MET A 110 -1.11 17.67 -27.98
N MET A 111 0.17 17.78 -28.35
CA MET A 111 1.12 18.69 -27.70
C MET A 111 0.65 20.14 -27.78
N PHE A 112 0.23 20.58 -28.97
CA PHE A 112 -0.26 21.93 -29.22
C PHE A 112 -1.48 22.27 -28.35
N VAL A 113 -2.50 21.41 -28.31
CA VAL A 113 -3.71 21.71 -27.52
C VAL A 113 -3.48 21.71 -26.01
N ILE A 114 -2.48 20.93 -25.52
CA ILE A 114 -2.06 20.97 -24.11
C ILE A 114 -1.48 22.34 -23.79
N GLU A 115 -0.52 22.81 -24.59
CA GLU A 115 0.11 24.12 -24.35
C GLU A 115 -0.91 25.25 -24.44
N GLU A 116 -1.80 25.23 -25.45
CA GLU A 116 -2.83 26.25 -25.59
C GLU A 116 -3.83 26.24 -24.43
N PHE A 117 -4.23 25.06 -23.93
CA PHE A 117 -5.10 24.98 -22.75
C PHE A 117 -4.46 25.62 -21.52
N PHE A 118 -3.20 25.30 -21.23
CA PHE A 118 -2.54 25.82 -20.02
C PHE A 118 -2.21 27.32 -20.10
N LYS A 119 -2.14 27.91 -21.31
CA LYS A 119 -2.06 29.36 -21.53
C LYS A 119 -3.39 30.10 -21.29
N LEU A 120 -4.51 29.40 -21.20
CA LEU A 120 -5.80 30.04 -20.94
C LEU A 120 -5.84 30.72 -19.56
N PRO A 121 -6.66 31.77 -19.39
CA PRO A 121 -6.95 32.36 -18.08
C PRO A 121 -7.42 31.32 -17.07
N SER A 122 -7.15 31.57 -15.78
CA SER A 122 -7.55 30.65 -14.70
C SER A 122 -9.04 30.30 -14.73
N ASP A 123 -9.91 31.29 -14.95
CA ASP A 123 -11.37 31.08 -14.96
C ASP A 123 -11.83 30.10 -16.06
N GLU A 124 -11.17 30.11 -17.23
CA GLU A 124 -11.44 29.19 -18.34
C GLU A 124 -11.02 27.75 -17.97
N LYS A 125 -9.84 27.58 -17.36
CA LYS A 125 -9.35 26.26 -16.90
C LYS A 125 -10.23 25.71 -15.78
N MET A 126 -10.76 26.57 -14.92
CA MET A 126 -11.63 26.19 -13.81
C MET A 126 -13.02 25.72 -14.24
N LEU A 127 -13.42 25.91 -15.51
CA LEU A 127 -14.66 25.35 -16.06
C LEU A 127 -14.67 23.82 -16.04
N VAL A 128 -13.49 23.20 -16.17
CA VAL A 128 -13.32 21.75 -16.17
C VAL A 128 -12.74 21.22 -14.85
N LYS A 129 -12.83 21.99 -13.76
CA LYS A 129 -12.29 21.59 -12.46
C LYS A 129 -12.89 20.29 -11.92
N GLN A 130 -12.07 19.55 -11.19
CA GLN A 130 -12.50 18.39 -10.43
C GLN A 130 -13.62 18.76 -9.46
N ARG A 131 -14.63 17.90 -9.36
CA ARG A 131 -15.73 18.04 -8.40
C ARG A 131 -15.42 17.21 -7.16
N PRO A 132 -15.95 17.57 -5.97
CA PRO A 132 -15.78 16.75 -4.77
C PRO A 132 -16.10 15.28 -5.06
N GLY A 133 -15.10 14.42 -4.84
CA GLY A 133 -15.23 12.99 -5.07
C GLY A 133 -15.02 12.46 -6.48
N GLN A 134 -14.64 13.33 -7.39
CA GLN A 134 -14.32 12.96 -8.76
C GLN A 134 -12.86 13.20 -9.04
N VAL A 135 -12.22 12.23 -9.69
CA VAL A 135 -10.83 12.33 -10.12
C VAL A 135 -10.70 13.04 -11.47
N ASP A 136 -11.76 13.03 -12.29
CA ASP A 136 -11.72 13.63 -13.63
C ASP A 136 -11.82 15.17 -13.56
N GLY A 137 -11.00 15.86 -14.36
CA GLY A 137 -10.97 17.32 -14.47
C GLY A 137 -9.63 17.96 -14.09
N TYR A 138 -9.64 19.29 -13.99
CA TYR A 138 -8.52 20.14 -13.57
C TYR A 138 -8.42 20.22 -12.04
N GLY A 139 -7.25 19.96 -11.48
CA GLY A 139 -7.03 20.01 -10.03
C GLY A 139 -5.76 19.31 -9.59
N GLN A 140 -5.83 18.55 -8.50
CA GLN A 140 -4.75 17.72 -7.95
C GLN A 140 -5.27 16.33 -7.54
N LEU A 141 -4.35 15.38 -7.34
CA LEU A 141 -4.66 14.03 -6.87
C LEU A 141 -3.78 13.67 -5.67
N PHE A 142 -4.20 12.65 -4.91
CA PHE A 142 -3.44 12.08 -3.78
C PHE A 142 -3.24 13.03 -2.59
N VAL A 143 -4.12 14.01 -2.39
CA VAL A 143 -4.10 14.91 -1.23
C VAL A 143 -5.07 14.38 -0.18
N ILE A 144 -4.55 13.72 0.85
CA ILE A 144 -5.36 13.01 1.86
C ILE A 144 -5.47 13.75 3.20
N SER A 145 -4.65 14.78 3.45
CA SER A 145 -4.74 15.62 4.65
C SER A 145 -4.32 17.08 4.39
N GLU A 146 -4.73 17.99 5.27
CA GLU A 146 -4.39 19.43 5.16
C GLU A 146 -2.93 19.72 5.51
N GLU A 147 -2.29 18.84 6.27
CA GLU A 147 -0.89 18.93 6.70
C GLU A 147 0.07 18.28 5.69
N GLN A 148 -0.47 17.53 4.72
CA GLN A 148 0.33 16.82 3.74
C GLN A 148 1.13 17.80 2.87
N LYS A 149 2.40 17.44 2.60
CA LYS A 149 3.21 18.10 1.58
C LYS A 149 2.61 17.92 0.20
N LEU A 150 2.56 19.00 -0.56
CA LEU A 150 1.97 19.07 -1.89
C LEU A 150 3.05 18.96 -2.98
N ASP A 151 2.58 18.70 -4.20
CA ASP A 151 3.39 18.68 -5.40
C ASP A 151 3.27 20.01 -6.13
N TRP A 152 4.38 20.48 -6.73
CA TRP A 152 4.46 21.72 -7.51
C TRP A 152 3.96 21.49 -8.93
N ALA A 153 2.68 21.13 -9.07
CA ALA A 153 2.04 20.87 -10.35
C ALA A 153 0.55 21.13 -10.35
N ASP A 154 0.04 21.48 -11.53
CA ASP A 154 -1.37 21.41 -11.87
C ASP A 154 -1.61 20.24 -12.83
N ILE A 155 -2.75 19.55 -12.69
CA ILE A 155 -3.04 18.38 -13.53
C ILE A 155 -4.44 18.42 -14.15
N LEU A 156 -4.57 17.81 -15.33
CA LEU A 156 -5.83 17.37 -15.91
C LEU A 156 -5.86 15.85 -15.89
N VAL A 157 -6.97 15.26 -15.47
CA VAL A 157 -7.13 13.81 -15.44
C VAL A 157 -8.41 13.44 -16.16
N TYR A 158 -8.34 12.48 -17.08
CA TYR A 158 -9.50 12.02 -17.85
C TYR A 158 -9.47 10.52 -18.05
N ARG A 159 -10.61 9.87 -17.79
CA ARG A 159 -10.84 8.53 -18.31
C ARG A 159 -11.12 8.60 -19.81
N THR A 160 -10.37 7.82 -20.59
CA THR A 160 -10.46 7.75 -22.05
C THR A 160 -10.93 6.38 -22.55
N TRP A 161 -10.89 5.33 -21.71
CA TRP A 161 -11.48 4.02 -22.03
C TRP A 161 -11.97 3.30 -20.76
N PRO A 162 -13.09 2.54 -20.81
CA PRO A 162 -14.01 2.37 -21.95
C PRO A 162 -14.86 3.61 -22.26
N LEU A 163 -15.38 3.70 -23.50
CA LEU A 163 -16.07 4.89 -24.03
C LEU A 163 -17.23 5.38 -23.15
N HIS A 164 -18.01 4.45 -22.60
CA HIS A 164 -19.20 4.77 -21.80
C HIS A 164 -18.88 5.39 -20.42
N LEU A 165 -17.62 5.31 -19.96
CA LEU A 165 -17.16 5.94 -18.71
C LEU A 165 -16.53 7.32 -18.94
N ARG A 166 -16.41 7.77 -20.19
CA ARG A 166 -15.88 9.09 -20.50
C ARG A 166 -16.83 10.18 -20.03
N LYS A 167 -16.32 11.10 -19.21
CA LYS A 167 -17.04 12.30 -18.80
C LYS A 167 -16.74 13.45 -19.78
N ILE A 168 -17.27 13.35 -21.00
CA ILE A 168 -17.00 14.33 -22.08
C ILE A 168 -17.34 15.77 -21.66
N GLY A 169 -18.36 15.95 -20.80
CA GLY A 169 -18.70 17.27 -20.25
C GLY A 169 -17.61 17.93 -19.40
N LEU A 170 -16.60 17.18 -18.93
CA LEU A 170 -15.43 17.69 -18.22
C LEU A 170 -14.20 17.85 -19.12
N TRP A 171 -14.28 17.44 -20.39
CA TRP A 171 -13.18 17.65 -21.32
C TRP A 171 -13.19 19.11 -21.82
N PRO A 172 -12.04 19.78 -21.96
CA PRO A 172 -11.98 21.18 -22.38
C PRO A 172 -12.63 21.38 -23.75
N THR A 173 -13.41 22.45 -23.89
CA THR A 173 -13.92 22.93 -25.20
C THR A 173 -13.08 24.06 -25.76
N ASN A 174 -12.10 24.53 -25.00
CA ASN A 174 -11.15 25.56 -25.38
C ASN A 174 -9.75 25.03 -25.05
N PRO A 175 -8.83 24.88 -26.02
CA PRO A 175 -9.04 25.09 -27.46
C PRO A 175 -10.12 24.15 -28.04
N SER A 176 -10.80 24.58 -29.10
CA SER A 176 -11.94 23.84 -29.70
C SER A 176 -11.56 22.45 -30.19
N SER A 177 -10.30 22.25 -30.59
CA SER A 177 -9.75 20.98 -31.04
C SER A 177 -9.32 20.03 -29.91
N PHE A 178 -9.39 20.44 -28.64
CA PHE A 178 -8.83 19.65 -27.52
C PHE A 178 -9.48 18.26 -27.43
N ARG A 179 -10.81 18.19 -27.52
CA ARG A 179 -11.54 16.91 -27.36
C ARG A 179 -11.20 15.93 -28.46
N ASP A 180 -11.18 16.41 -29.71
CA ASP A 180 -10.89 15.57 -30.87
C ASP A 180 -9.43 15.11 -30.86
N ALA A 181 -8.50 15.99 -30.48
CA ALA A 181 -7.09 15.63 -30.30
C ALA A 181 -6.89 14.57 -29.21
N LEU A 182 -7.54 14.73 -28.05
CA LEU A 182 -7.47 13.77 -26.95
C LEU A 182 -8.09 12.42 -27.32
N ASP A 183 -9.22 12.42 -28.02
CA ASP A 183 -9.88 11.20 -28.47
C ASP A 183 -8.96 10.40 -29.41
N GLU A 184 -8.52 11.05 -30.49
CA GLU A 184 -7.64 10.49 -31.51
C GLU A 184 -6.32 9.96 -30.90
N TYR A 185 -5.65 10.80 -30.10
CA TYR A 185 -4.42 10.42 -29.40
C TYR A 185 -4.64 9.23 -28.45
N SER A 186 -5.72 9.23 -27.67
CA SER A 186 -6.00 8.14 -26.72
C SER A 186 -6.23 6.79 -27.42
N MET A 187 -6.90 6.81 -28.58
CA MET A 187 -7.15 5.62 -29.39
C MET A 187 -5.86 5.05 -30.00
N GLU A 188 -5.01 5.89 -30.58
CA GLU A 188 -3.72 5.48 -31.13
C GLU A 188 -2.79 4.92 -30.06
N VAL A 189 -2.67 5.60 -28.92
CA VAL A 189 -1.84 5.14 -27.80
C VAL A 189 -2.40 3.84 -27.19
N LYS A 190 -3.73 3.65 -27.16
CA LYS A 190 -4.34 2.38 -26.73
C LYS A 190 -3.94 1.22 -27.64
N ARG A 191 -3.98 1.41 -28.97
CA ARG A 191 -3.58 0.39 -29.96
C ARG A 191 -2.12 0.01 -29.78
N LEU A 192 -1.26 1.02 -29.63
CA LEU A 192 0.17 0.83 -29.34
C LEU A 192 0.39 0.01 -28.05
N ALA A 193 -0.27 0.40 -26.96
CA ALA A 193 -0.15 -0.29 -25.67
C ALA A 193 -0.63 -1.74 -25.73
N ASN A 194 -1.73 -2.02 -26.43
CA ASN A 194 -2.23 -3.39 -26.63
C ASN A 194 -1.20 -4.26 -27.36
N CYS A 195 -0.63 -3.75 -28.46
CA CYS A 195 0.37 -4.49 -29.23
C CYS A 195 1.66 -4.72 -28.44
N LEU A 196 2.14 -3.68 -27.75
CA LEU A 196 3.33 -3.76 -26.91
C LEU A 196 3.15 -4.76 -25.75
N LEU A 197 1.97 -4.78 -25.11
CA LEU A 197 1.68 -5.77 -24.07
C LEU A 197 1.64 -7.20 -24.61
N GLY A 198 1.14 -7.41 -25.83
CA GLY A 198 1.17 -8.72 -26.49
C GLY A 198 2.60 -9.24 -26.67
N LEU A 199 3.51 -8.38 -27.14
CA LEU A 199 4.94 -8.71 -27.26
C LEU A 199 5.59 -8.99 -25.89
N MET A 200 5.22 -8.21 -24.87
CA MET A 200 5.66 -8.44 -23.50
C MET A 200 5.17 -9.78 -22.93
N ALA A 201 3.96 -10.20 -23.25
CA ALA A 201 3.37 -11.48 -22.86
C ALA A 201 4.08 -12.66 -23.52
N THR A 202 4.34 -12.58 -24.83
CA THR A 202 5.17 -13.57 -25.54
C THR A 202 6.54 -13.72 -24.90
N ASN A 203 7.19 -12.62 -24.53
CA ASN A 203 8.48 -12.65 -23.85
C ASN A 203 8.42 -13.25 -22.43
N LEU A 204 7.28 -13.17 -21.76
CA LEU A 204 7.05 -13.85 -20.48
C LEU A 204 6.79 -15.35 -20.64
N GLY A 205 6.61 -15.83 -21.87
CA GLY A 205 6.28 -17.22 -22.19
C GLY A 205 4.81 -17.55 -21.96
N VAL A 206 3.93 -16.55 -22.01
CA VAL A 206 2.48 -16.69 -21.85
C VAL A 206 1.80 -16.40 -23.19
N ASP A 207 0.69 -17.08 -23.46
CA ASP A 207 -0.12 -16.80 -24.65
C ASP A 207 -0.63 -15.34 -24.60
N PRO A 208 -0.35 -14.49 -25.62
CA PRO A 208 -0.68 -13.07 -25.55
C PRO A 208 -2.12 -12.74 -25.12
N PRO A 209 -3.17 -13.43 -25.61
CA PRO A 209 -4.55 -13.17 -25.20
C PRO A 209 -4.80 -13.25 -23.68
N GLU A 210 -4.07 -14.09 -22.94
CA GLU A 210 -4.28 -14.26 -21.50
C GLU A 210 -3.88 -13.01 -20.70
N ILE A 211 -2.89 -12.26 -21.19
CA ILE A 211 -2.45 -11.00 -20.57
C ILE A 211 -3.11 -9.81 -21.26
N THR A 212 -3.24 -9.78 -22.59
CA THR A 212 -3.79 -8.62 -23.33
C THR A 212 -5.28 -8.41 -23.12
N ALA A 213 -6.04 -9.45 -22.75
CA ALA A 213 -7.44 -9.30 -22.33
C ALA A 213 -7.61 -8.24 -21.23
N ASN A 214 -6.62 -8.09 -20.34
CA ASN A 214 -6.60 -7.06 -19.31
C ASN A 214 -6.61 -5.63 -19.88
N LEU A 215 -6.07 -5.39 -21.09
CA LEU A 215 -6.09 -4.07 -21.74
C LEU A 215 -7.19 -3.93 -22.80
N GLU A 216 -7.57 -5.02 -23.47
CA GLU A 216 -8.68 -5.00 -24.44
C GLU A 216 -10.00 -4.61 -23.76
N ASN A 217 -10.32 -5.30 -22.67
CA ASN A 217 -11.47 -5.00 -21.81
C ASN A 217 -11.10 -4.04 -20.66
N GLY A 218 -9.88 -3.51 -20.71
CA GLY A 218 -9.25 -2.74 -19.65
C GLY A 218 -9.79 -1.34 -19.48
N SER A 219 -9.02 -0.57 -18.73
CA SER A 219 -9.23 0.86 -18.53
C SER A 219 -8.07 1.66 -19.13
N GLN A 220 -8.39 2.85 -19.63
CA GLN A 220 -7.39 3.82 -20.03
C GLN A 220 -7.74 5.17 -19.39
N SER A 221 -6.72 5.82 -18.85
CA SER A 221 -6.83 7.18 -18.36
C SER A 221 -5.60 7.98 -18.76
N VAL A 222 -5.79 9.29 -18.86
CA VAL A 222 -4.77 10.24 -19.21
C VAL A 222 -4.59 11.21 -18.05
N ARG A 223 -3.34 11.52 -17.70
CA ARG A 223 -2.96 12.61 -16.81
C ARG A 223 -2.03 13.56 -17.54
N ILE A 224 -2.47 14.78 -17.74
CA ILE A 224 -1.65 15.87 -18.28
C ILE A 224 -1.12 16.67 -17.10
N ASN A 225 0.17 16.90 -17.06
CA ASN A 225 0.86 17.60 -15.98
C ASN A 225 1.46 18.91 -16.49
N CYS A 226 1.21 19.98 -15.76
CA CYS A 226 1.88 21.27 -15.89
C CYS A 226 2.73 21.50 -14.63
N TYR A 227 4.03 21.72 -14.82
CA TYR A 227 4.96 22.07 -13.74
C TYR A 227 5.47 23.50 -13.96
N PRO A 228 4.92 24.49 -13.25
CA PRO A 228 5.37 25.87 -13.35
C PRO A 228 6.82 26.07 -12.85
N PRO A 229 7.55 27.09 -13.36
CA PRO A 229 8.83 27.48 -12.80
C PRO A 229 8.73 27.74 -11.30
N CYS A 230 9.80 27.44 -10.58
CA CYS A 230 9.87 27.57 -9.14
C CYS A 230 11.18 28.27 -8.73
N PRO A 231 11.15 29.41 -8.02
CA PRO A 231 12.36 30.12 -7.59
C PRO A 231 13.27 29.32 -6.65
N GLU A 232 12.69 28.44 -5.83
CA GLU A 232 13.42 27.51 -4.95
C GLU A 232 13.13 26.05 -5.39
N ASP A 233 13.38 25.75 -6.68
CA ASP A 233 13.11 24.45 -7.32
C ASP A 233 13.76 23.27 -6.61
N ASN A 234 14.91 23.48 -5.97
CA ASN A 234 15.62 22.49 -5.18
C ASN A 234 14.85 22.05 -3.92
N LYS A 235 13.91 22.85 -3.42
CA LYS A 235 13.10 22.57 -2.22
C LYS A 235 11.74 21.97 -2.51
N VAL A 236 11.36 21.80 -3.77
CA VAL A 236 10.04 21.28 -4.14
C VAL A 236 10.18 20.08 -5.08
N LEU A 237 9.08 19.35 -5.24
CA LEU A 237 8.98 18.31 -6.26
C LEU A 237 7.78 18.63 -7.14
N GLY A 238 7.95 18.49 -8.45
CA GLY A 238 6.83 18.59 -9.39
C GLY A 238 5.87 17.41 -9.23
N LEU A 239 6.40 16.20 -8.99
CA LEU A 239 5.60 15.02 -8.64
C LEU A 239 6.37 14.16 -7.64
N SER A 240 5.71 13.81 -6.54
CA SER A 240 6.26 12.97 -5.47
C SER A 240 6.80 11.62 -5.98
N PRO A 241 7.81 11.03 -5.31
CA PRO A 241 8.26 9.67 -5.58
C PRO A 241 7.12 8.65 -5.51
N HIS A 242 6.95 7.85 -6.55
CA HIS A 242 5.92 6.82 -6.63
C HIS A 242 6.25 5.73 -7.65
N SER A 243 5.55 4.61 -7.58
CA SER A 243 5.36 3.68 -8.69
C SER A 243 3.93 3.76 -9.24
N ASP A 244 3.76 3.48 -10.53
CA ASP A 244 2.45 3.56 -11.18
C ASP A 244 1.60 2.33 -10.86
N ALA A 245 0.32 2.52 -10.54
CA ALA A 245 -0.62 1.42 -10.32
C ALA A 245 -1.08 0.71 -11.61
N SER A 246 -0.64 1.16 -12.78
CA SER A 246 -1.08 0.65 -14.09
C SER A 246 -0.46 -0.71 -14.43
N ILE A 247 -0.85 -1.29 -15.57
CA ILE A 247 -0.08 -2.35 -16.23
C ILE A 247 1.08 -1.71 -17.00
N LEU A 248 0.77 -0.70 -17.80
CA LEU A 248 1.72 0.00 -18.65
C LEU A 248 1.37 1.49 -18.69
N THR A 249 2.37 2.33 -18.52
CA THR A 249 2.25 3.77 -18.72
C THR A 249 3.08 4.18 -19.94
N LEU A 250 2.48 5.01 -20.81
CA LEU A 250 3.18 5.65 -21.94
C LEU A 250 3.16 7.16 -21.72
N VAL A 251 4.34 7.75 -21.56
CA VAL A 251 4.51 9.18 -21.26
C VAL A 251 5.12 9.88 -22.45
N LEU A 252 4.46 10.94 -22.92
CA LEU A 252 5.01 11.88 -23.88
C LEU A 252 5.41 13.15 -23.13
N GLN A 253 6.66 13.59 -23.34
CA GLN A 253 7.08 14.91 -22.91
C GLN A 253 6.67 15.94 -23.97
N VAL A 254 5.90 16.94 -23.57
CA VAL A 254 5.23 17.88 -24.50
C VAL A 254 6.17 19.01 -24.93
N ASN A 255 7.20 19.32 -24.13
CA ASN A 255 8.22 20.29 -24.49
C ASN A 255 9.63 19.79 -24.15
N ASP A 256 10.65 20.57 -24.46
CA ASP A 256 12.07 20.21 -24.30
C ASP A 256 12.60 20.36 -22.85
N VAL A 257 11.71 20.57 -21.88
CA VAL A 257 12.10 20.80 -20.49
C VAL A 257 12.26 19.48 -19.74
N PRO A 258 13.49 19.14 -19.26
CA PRO A 258 13.72 17.91 -18.51
C PRO A 258 13.01 17.96 -17.15
N GLY A 259 12.76 16.78 -16.56
CA GLY A 259 12.19 16.73 -15.21
C GLY A 259 11.90 15.33 -14.69
N LEU A 260 11.72 14.33 -15.55
CA LEU A 260 11.53 12.95 -15.11
C LEU A 260 12.84 12.38 -14.54
N GLN A 261 12.75 11.77 -13.36
CA GLN A 261 13.84 11.03 -12.74
C GLN A 261 13.34 9.65 -12.30
N ILE A 262 14.13 8.60 -12.54
CA ILE A 262 13.84 7.23 -12.10
C ILE A 262 14.84 6.80 -11.01
N LYS A 263 14.40 5.98 -10.05
CA LYS A 263 15.25 5.48 -8.98
C LYS A 263 16.06 4.28 -9.48
N ARG A 264 17.38 4.38 -9.39
CA ARG A 264 18.37 3.37 -9.80
C ARG A 264 19.47 3.27 -8.77
N ASN A 265 19.69 2.07 -8.22
CA ASN A 265 20.74 1.82 -7.22
C ASN A 265 20.72 2.86 -6.07
N ASP A 266 19.52 3.14 -5.55
CA ASP A 266 19.22 4.14 -4.52
C ASP A 266 19.57 5.60 -4.88
N LYS A 267 19.87 5.88 -6.15
CA LYS A 267 20.09 7.23 -6.69
C LYS A 267 19.02 7.59 -7.71
N TRP A 268 18.84 8.89 -7.94
CA TRP A 268 17.94 9.39 -8.97
C TRP A 268 18.68 9.55 -10.30
N LEU A 269 18.20 8.89 -11.35
CA LEU A 269 18.71 9.00 -12.72
C LEU A 269 17.80 9.93 -13.54
N PRO A 270 18.29 11.08 -14.03
CA PRO A 270 17.54 11.92 -14.96
C PRO A 270 17.28 11.21 -16.29
N VAL A 271 16.02 11.20 -16.73
CA VAL A 271 15.64 10.68 -18.05
C VAL A 271 15.72 11.83 -19.06
N LYS A 272 16.38 11.58 -20.19
CA LYS A 272 16.42 12.48 -21.35
C LYS A 272 15.55 11.89 -22.47
N PRO A 273 14.29 12.32 -22.61
CA PRO A 273 13.43 11.81 -23.68
C PRO A 273 14.00 12.15 -25.05
N LEU A 274 14.01 11.17 -25.95
CA LEU A 274 14.32 11.36 -27.35
C LEU A 274 13.16 12.11 -28.04
N PRO A 275 13.44 12.99 -29.01
CA PRO A 275 12.39 13.67 -29.77
C PRO A 275 11.39 12.68 -30.39
N GLY A 276 10.10 12.91 -30.17
CA GLY A 276 9.02 12.07 -30.67
C GLY A 276 8.88 10.70 -29.99
N ALA A 277 9.73 10.34 -29.02
CA ALA A 277 9.65 9.05 -28.34
C ALA A 277 8.67 9.07 -27.16
N PHE A 278 8.03 7.94 -26.90
CA PHE A 278 7.37 7.70 -25.61
C PHE A 278 8.39 7.19 -24.59
N VAL A 279 8.35 7.71 -23.37
CA VAL A 279 8.92 6.99 -22.23
C VAL A 279 7.86 6.01 -21.73
N ALA A 280 8.16 4.72 -21.82
CA ALA A 280 7.29 3.65 -21.37
C ALA A 280 7.78 3.08 -20.03
N ASN A 281 6.86 2.75 -19.13
CA ASN A 281 7.21 2.04 -17.91
C ASN A 281 6.20 0.95 -17.53
N VAL A 282 6.74 -0.12 -16.95
CA VAL A 282 6.00 -1.18 -16.29
C VAL A 282 5.36 -0.59 -15.03
N GLY A 283 4.07 -0.83 -14.86
CA GLY A 283 3.36 -0.48 -13.62
C GLY A 283 3.27 -1.66 -12.66
N ASP A 284 2.85 -1.36 -11.43
CA ASP A 284 2.70 -2.29 -10.32
C ASP A 284 1.80 -3.47 -10.67
N ALA A 285 0.73 -3.25 -11.44
CA ALA A 285 -0.17 -4.33 -11.84
C ALA A 285 0.54 -5.34 -12.74
N LEU A 286 1.41 -4.91 -13.65
CA LEU A 286 2.19 -5.82 -14.50
C LEU A 286 3.34 -6.48 -13.73
N GLU A 287 3.96 -5.79 -12.75
CA GLU A 287 4.89 -6.43 -11.82
C GLU A 287 4.19 -7.56 -11.04
N ILE A 288 2.95 -7.34 -10.58
CA ILE A 288 2.14 -8.36 -9.90
C ILE A 288 1.77 -9.52 -10.85
N ILE A 289 1.19 -9.22 -12.02
CA ILE A 289 0.77 -10.20 -13.03
C ILE A 289 1.94 -11.07 -13.47
N SER A 290 3.12 -10.45 -13.68
CA SER A 290 4.34 -11.16 -14.06
C SER A 290 5.03 -11.91 -12.92
N ASN A 291 4.41 -11.95 -11.73
CA ASN A 291 4.96 -12.49 -10.50
C ASN A 291 6.38 -11.96 -10.19
N GLY A 292 6.59 -10.67 -10.43
CA GLY A 292 7.85 -9.97 -10.18
C GLY A 292 8.92 -10.15 -11.25
N LYS A 293 8.63 -10.79 -12.39
CA LYS A 293 9.59 -10.91 -13.50
C LYS A 293 9.88 -9.55 -14.12
N TYR A 294 8.85 -8.74 -14.38
CA TYR A 294 9.01 -7.34 -14.77
C TYR A 294 8.93 -6.43 -13.55
N LYS A 295 9.65 -5.31 -13.60
CA LYS A 295 9.83 -4.40 -12.47
C LYS A 295 9.13 -3.07 -12.73
N SER A 296 8.23 -2.70 -11.84
CA SER A 296 7.75 -1.33 -11.69
C SER A 296 8.81 -0.53 -10.94
N ILE A 297 9.20 0.65 -11.43
CA ILE A 297 10.28 1.44 -10.83
C ILE A 297 9.75 2.74 -10.24
N GLU A 298 10.26 3.05 -9.05
CA GLU A 298 9.99 4.31 -8.38
C GLU A 298 10.55 5.47 -9.20
N HIS A 299 9.75 6.50 -9.42
CA HIS A 299 10.09 7.65 -10.23
C HIS A 299 9.45 8.92 -9.66
N ARG A 300 9.99 10.07 -10.04
CA ARG A 300 9.52 11.40 -9.62
C ARG A 300 9.64 12.41 -10.75
N ALA A 301 9.00 13.57 -10.60
CA ALA A 301 9.26 14.71 -11.46
C ALA A 301 9.82 15.89 -10.65
N VAL A 302 10.92 16.47 -11.13
CA VAL A 302 11.48 17.72 -10.61
C VAL A 302 10.99 18.90 -11.47
N THR A 303 11.00 20.10 -10.88
CA THR A 303 10.75 21.35 -11.60
C THR A 303 12.07 22.06 -11.88
N ASN A 304 12.00 23.31 -12.36
CA ASN A 304 13.16 24.17 -12.62
C ASN A 304 12.80 25.63 -12.38
N THR A 305 13.79 26.52 -12.39
CA THR A 305 13.62 27.97 -12.16
C THR A 305 13.16 28.78 -13.38
N GLN A 306 13.19 28.22 -14.59
CA GLN A 306 13.18 29.02 -15.82
C GLN A 306 11.94 28.83 -16.71
N LYS A 307 11.49 27.59 -16.93
CA LYS A 307 10.50 27.26 -17.96
C LYS A 307 9.48 26.23 -17.47
N GLU A 308 8.21 26.47 -17.81
CA GLU A 308 7.13 25.52 -17.56
C GLU A 308 7.43 24.19 -18.27
N ARG A 309 7.19 23.07 -17.58
CA ARG A 309 7.29 21.73 -18.18
C ARG A 309 5.90 21.13 -18.36
N PHE A 310 5.67 20.51 -19.51
CA PHE A 310 4.43 19.79 -19.80
C PHE A 310 4.69 18.32 -20.10
N SER A 311 3.80 17.44 -19.66
CA SER A 311 3.81 16.02 -20.04
C SER A 311 2.41 15.44 -20.06
N ILE A 312 2.19 14.40 -20.85
CA ILE A 312 0.95 13.63 -20.87
C ILE A 312 1.29 12.14 -20.65
N ALA A 313 0.78 11.59 -19.56
CA ALA A 313 0.91 10.18 -19.20
C ALA A 313 -0.39 9.44 -19.50
N VAL A 314 -0.30 8.31 -20.21
CA VAL A 314 -1.43 7.45 -20.54
C VAL A 314 -1.28 6.13 -19.79
N PHE A 315 -2.16 5.91 -18.82
CA PHE A 315 -2.17 4.72 -17.97
C PHE A 315 -3.12 3.68 -18.55
N HIS A 316 -2.61 2.47 -18.74
CA HIS A 316 -3.37 1.31 -19.20
C HIS A 316 -3.50 0.34 -18.04
N GLY A 317 -4.72 0.11 -17.58
CA GLY A 317 -5.02 -0.77 -16.45
C GLY A 317 -5.91 -1.95 -16.84
N PRO A 318 -6.04 -2.95 -15.95
CA PRO A 318 -7.00 -4.05 -16.08
C PRO A 318 -8.45 -3.59 -16.26
N GLU A 319 -9.30 -4.55 -16.58
CA GLU A 319 -10.76 -4.37 -16.55
C GLU A 319 -11.21 -3.99 -15.13
N ARG A 320 -12.20 -3.11 -15.01
CA ARG A 320 -12.69 -2.60 -13.71
C ARG A 320 -13.07 -3.73 -12.74
N ASN A 321 -13.71 -4.78 -13.25
CA ASN A 321 -14.14 -5.94 -12.47
C ASN A 321 -13.13 -7.11 -12.56
N GLY A 322 -11.97 -6.87 -13.17
CA GLY A 322 -10.88 -7.83 -13.27
C GLY A 322 -10.15 -8.01 -11.94
N THR A 323 -9.23 -8.98 -11.91
CA THR A 323 -8.38 -9.25 -10.75
C THR A 323 -6.94 -8.86 -11.07
N VAL A 324 -6.28 -8.19 -10.13
CA VAL A 324 -4.83 -7.98 -10.14
C VAL A 324 -4.21 -9.06 -9.26
N GLY A 325 -3.43 -9.95 -9.85
CA GLY A 325 -2.76 -11.03 -9.14
C GLY A 325 -1.75 -11.74 -10.04
N PRO A 326 -0.84 -12.57 -9.49
CA PRO A 326 0.12 -13.35 -10.27
C PRO A 326 -0.58 -14.25 -11.29
N HIS A 327 -0.13 -14.19 -12.54
CA HIS A 327 -0.66 -15.03 -13.61
C HIS A 327 -0.32 -16.52 -13.34
N PRO A 328 -1.30 -17.46 -13.42
CA PRO A 328 -1.06 -18.86 -13.05
C PRO A 328 0.15 -19.49 -13.72
N GLU A 329 0.31 -19.32 -15.05
CA GLU A 329 1.45 -19.87 -15.79
C GLU A 329 2.82 -19.34 -15.34
N LEU A 330 2.86 -18.11 -14.83
CA LEU A 330 4.07 -17.47 -14.34
C LEU A 330 4.38 -17.84 -12.88
N VAL A 331 3.44 -18.48 -12.20
CA VAL A 331 3.61 -19.10 -10.88
C VAL A 331 3.94 -20.58 -11.00
N LEU A 332 3.65 -21.28 -12.11
CA LEU A 332 3.89 -22.73 -12.25
C LEU A 332 5.34 -23.19 -11.96
N GLN A 333 6.31 -22.27 -11.95
CA GLN A 333 7.72 -22.53 -11.62
C GLN A 333 8.14 -22.07 -10.21
N GLY A 334 7.22 -21.64 -9.35
CA GLY A 334 7.53 -21.13 -8.01
C GLY A 334 6.31 -20.78 -7.17
N GLU A 335 6.52 -19.99 -6.11
CA GLU A 335 5.44 -19.51 -5.25
C GLU A 335 4.93 -18.14 -5.72
N PRO A 336 3.65 -17.79 -5.49
CA PRO A 336 3.16 -16.45 -5.73
C PRO A 336 3.87 -15.46 -4.80
N LEU A 337 4.37 -14.36 -5.36
CA LEU A 337 5.05 -13.28 -4.62
C LEU A 337 4.11 -12.15 -4.24
N TYR A 338 2.88 -12.14 -4.73
CA TYR A 338 1.91 -11.05 -4.56
C TYR A 338 0.52 -11.58 -4.26
N LYS A 339 -0.25 -10.82 -3.48
CA LYS A 339 -1.67 -11.07 -3.22
C LYS A 339 -2.48 -10.80 -4.49
N SER A 340 -3.59 -11.52 -4.62
CA SER A 340 -4.60 -11.24 -5.62
C SER A 340 -5.73 -10.40 -5.02
N MET A 341 -6.26 -9.44 -5.76
CA MET A 341 -7.43 -8.65 -5.36
C MET A 341 -8.18 -8.09 -6.57
N ASP A 342 -9.44 -7.71 -6.38
CA ASP A 342 -10.21 -7.04 -7.43
C ASP A 342 -9.61 -5.67 -7.78
N PHE A 343 -9.64 -5.30 -9.07
CA PHE A 343 -8.99 -4.09 -9.56
C PHE A 343 -9.63 -2.80 -9.02
N GLU A 344 -10.94 -2.81 -8.77
CA GLU A 344 -11.63 -1.66 -8.16
C GLU A 344 -11.12 -1.38 -6.74
N SER A 345 -11.01 -2.42 -5.89
CA SER A 345 -10.43 -2.28 -4.55
C SER A 345 -8.95 -1.93 -4.59
N TYR A 346 -8.19 -2.51 -5.52
CA TYR A 346 -6.78 -2.16 -5.76
C TYR A 346 -6.62 -0.66 -6.04
N MET A 347 -7.39 -0.12 -7.01
CA MET A 347 -7.35 1.29 -7.36
C MET A 347 -7.87 2.19 -6.24
N LYS A 348 -8.90 1.75 -5.50
CA LYS A 348 -9.39 2.48 -4.34
C LYS A 348 -8.30 2.63 -3.29
N LEU A 349 -7.63 1.54 -2.92
CA LEU A 349 -6.53 1.58 -1.96
C LEU A 349 -5.38 2.46 -2.43
N TYR A 350 -5.03 2.40 -3.71
CA TYR A 350 -3.99 3.24 -4.30
C TYR A 350 -4.35 4.73 -4.22
N LEU A 351 -5.54 5.11 -4.67
CA LEU A 351 -5.98 6.52 -4.73
C LEU A 351 -6.30 7.13 -3.36
N THR A 352 -6.57 6.31 -2.34
CA THR A 352 -6.73 6.78 -0.95
C THR A 352 -5.42 6.75 -0.16
N SER A 353 -4.29 6.41 -0.81
CA SER A 353 -2.97 6.44 -0.19
C SER A 353 -2.19 7.66 -0.69
N LYS A 354 -1.33 8.22 0.16
CA LYS A 354 -0.33 9.20 -0.27
C LYS A 354 0.67 8.52 -1.22
N LEU A 355 1.17 9.27 -2.21
CA LEU A 355 2.33 8.87 -2.99
C LEU A 355 3.57 8.82 -2.10
N ASP A 356 4.09 7.61 -1.90
CA ASP A 356 5.22 7.32 -1.02
C ASP A 356 6.02 6.14 -1.58
N GLY A 357 6.79 6.42 -2.62
CA GLY A 357 7.66 5.46 -3.29
C GLY A 357 6.93 4.18 -3.71
N LYS A 358 7.50 3.02 -3.37
CA LYS A 358 6.91 1.68 -3.63
C LYS A 358 6.09 1.12 -2.46
N SER A 359 5.70 1.95 -1.48
CA SER A 359 5.01 1.47 -0.26
C SER A 359 3.71 0.71 -0.56
N PHE A 360 2.93 1.15 -1.56
CA PHE A 360 1.70 0.48 -1.97
C PHE A 360 1.96 -0.94 -2.50
N LEU A 361 2.83 -1.10 -3.49
CA LEU A 361 3.21 -2.42 -4.00
C LEU A 361 3.81 -3.30 -2.89
N GLY A 362 4.57 -2.71 -1.96
CA GLY A 362 5.09 -3.39 -0.78
C GLY A 362 4.01 -4.07 0.07
N ARG A 363 2.84 -3.44 0.25
CA ARG A 363 1.70 -4.02 0.99
C ARG A 363 1.06 -5.24 0.31
N LEU A 364 1.22 -5.33 -1.01
CA LEU A 364 0.69 -6.41 -1.84
C LEU A 364 1.64 -7.58 -1.98
N LYS A 365 2.92 -7.42 -1.63
CA LYS A 365 3.87 -8.54 -1.58
C LYS A 365 3.40 -9.57 -0.56
N LEU A 366 3.37 -10.82 -0.99
CA LEU A 366 3.38 -11.95 -0.10
C LEU A 366 4.79 -12.01 0.46
N ASN A 367 4.94 -11.60 1.71
CA ASN A 367 6.18 -11.87 2.41
C ASN A 367 6.38 -13.39 2.32
N LYS A 368 7.50 -13.85 1.74
CA LYS A 368 8.09 -15.08 2.27
C LYS A 368 8.18 -14.81 3.76
N MET A 369 7.57 -15.64 4.59
CA MET A 369 7.90 -15.64 6.01
C MET A 369 9.38 -16.04 6.13
N ILE A 370 10.27 -15.09 5.92
CA ILE A 370 11.28 -14.85 6.93
C ILE A 370 10.45 -14.24 8.07
N PRO A 371 10.44 -14.84 9.27
CA PRO A 371 9.63 -14.36 10.37
C PRO A 371 10.12 -12.98 10.82
N SER A 372 9.66 -11.93 10.15
CA SER A 372 9.81 -10.54 10.58
C SER A 372 8.41 -9.97 10.73
N LEU A 373 7.96 -9.99 11.98
CA LEU A 373 6.95 -9.12 12.61
C LEU A 373 5.80 -8.65 11.70
N VAL A 374 4.69 -9.38 11.80
CA VAL A 374 3.36 -8.87 11.48
C VAL A 374 3.12 -7.63 12.35
N GLN A 375 3.16 -6.45 11.74
CA GLN A 375 2.73 -5.21 12.37
C GLN A 375 1.20 -5.12 12.22
N THR A 376 0.49 -5.84 13.08
CA THR A 376 -0.93 -5.62 13.31
C THR A 376 -1.07 -4.32 14.10
N CYS A 377 -1.94 -3.40 13.67
CA CYS A 377 -2.42 -2.34 14.54
C CYS A 377 -3.20 -2.99 15.68
N PHE A 378 -2.55 -3.18 16.83
CA PHE A 378 -3.20 -3.62 18.05
C PHE A 378 -3.80 -2.38 18.73
N THR A 379 -5.12 -2.23 18.65
CA THR A 379 -5.85 -1.53 19.71
C THR A 379 -5.87 -2.45 20.94
N GLY A 380 -5.59 -1.89 22.11
CA GLY A 380 -5.24 -2.64 23.32
C GLY A 380 -6.38 -3.49 23.91
N ILE A 381 -6.69 -4.64 23.30
CA ILE A 381 -7.58 -5.66 23.86
C ILE A 381 -6.77 -6.92 24.19
N GLY A 382 -6.99 -7.43 25.40
CA GLY A 382 -6.19 -8.50 26.02
C GLY A 382 -6.15 -9.83 25.27
N PHE A 383 -5.07 -10.58 25.54
CA PHE A 383 -4.78 -11.97 25.14
C PHE A 383 -5.41 -12.46 23.82
N CYS A 384 -4.69 -12.26 22.71
CA CYS A 384 -4.86 -13.06 21.49
C CYS A 384 -3.79 -14.16 21.44
N VAL A 385 -4.20 -15.43 21.42
CA VAL A 385 -3.34 -16.56 21.07
C VAL A 385 -3.51 -16.80 19.57
N PHE A 386 -2.46 -16.51 18.78
CA PHE A 386 -2.43 -16.83 17.35
C PHE A 386 -1.98 -18.28 17.16
N PHE A 387 -2.75 -19.09 16.43
CA PHE A 387 -2.33 -20.42 15.98
C PHE A 387 -1.76 -20.35 14.56
N ASP A 388 -0.66 -21.07 14.35
CA ASP A 388 -0.04 -21.29 13.04
C ASP A 388 -0.94 -22.17 12.15
N LYS A 389 -0.97 -21.86 10.85
CA LYS A 389 -1.84 -22.46 9.83
C LYS A 389 -1.41 -23.88 9.42
N HIS A 390 -0.26 -24.37 9.88
CA HIS A 390 0.35 -25.62 9.39
C HIS A 390 0.17 -26.89 10.23
N ALA A 391 -0.65 -26.91 11.27
CA ALA A 391 -0.95 -28.18 11.96
C ALA A 391 -1.99 -29.08 11.24
N PHE A 392 -2.63 -28.61 10.16
CA PHE A 392 -3.76 -29.31 9.53
C PHE A 392 -3.56 -29.86 8.11
N LEU A 393 -2.37 -29.72 7.54
CA LEU A 393 -2.09 -30.18 6.18
C LEU A 393 -0.77 -30.96 6.11
N ASP A 394 -0.75 -32.15 6.71
CA ASP A 394 0.07 -33.26 6.19
C ASP A 394 -0.33 -34.60 6.82
N SER A 395 -1.29 -35.30 6.20
CA SER A 395 -1.47 -36.74 6.42
C SER A 395 -2.00 -37.43 5.17
N LYS A 396 -1.23 -37.38 4.08
CA LYS A 396 -1.36 -38.34 2.99
C LYS A 396 0.00 -38.88 2.55
N SER A 397 0.53 -39.86 3.29
CA SER A 397 1.24 -40.98 2.65
C SER A 397 1.12 -42.27 3.49
N PRO A 398 0.84 -43.43 2.88
CA PRO A 398 0.64 -44.70 3.58
C PRO A 398 1.92 -45.53 3.59
N SER A 399 2.67 -45.52 4.69
CA SER A 399 3.81 -46.45 4.88
C SER A 399 4.38 -46.35 6.30
N ALA A 400 3.73 -46.98 7.29
CA ALA A 400 4.37 -47.48 8.52
C ALA A 400 3.36 -48.27 9.37
N ALA A 401 2.64 -49.22 8.76
CA ALA A 401 1.92 -50.25 9.49
C ALA A 401 2.83 -51.48 9.61
N ALA A 402 3.77 -51.48 10.56
CA ALA A 402 4.42 -52.68 11.11
C ALA A 402 5.38 -52.28 12.24
N VAL A 403 5.39 -53.06 13.33
CA VAL A 403 6.14 -52.89 14.60
C VAL A 403 5.38 -51.96 15.57
N ALA A 404 4.68 -52.39 16.60
CA ALA A 404 4.73 -53.65 17.34
C ALA A 404 3.37 -53.94 18.01
N ARG A 405 2.80 -55.12 17.71
CA ARG A 405 1.98 -55.87 18.67
C ARG A 405 2.95 -56.57 19.63
N ASN A 406 2.86 -56.29 20.94
CA ASN A 406 3.02 -57.28 22.02
C ASN A 406 3.00 -56.61 23.40
N GLY A 407 2.14 -57.13 24.29
CA GLY A 407 2.48 -57.32 25.71
C GLY A 407 2.10 -56.23 26.71
N LEU A 408 0.97 -56.44 27.41
CA LEU A 408 0.68 -55.84 28.72
C LEU A 408 1.80 -56.09 29.75
N THR A 409 2.11 -55.10 30.59
CA THR A 409 1.98 -55.14 32.07
C THR A 409 2.73 -53.98 32.74
N GLY A 410 2.10 -53.33 33.73
CA GLY A 410 2.81 -52.83 34.92
C GLY A 410 3.13 -51.33 35.03
N GLN A 411 2.32 -50.67 35.87
CA GLN A 411 2.69 -49.58 36.80
C GLN A 411 3.09 -48.19 36.27
N LEU A 412 2.13 -47.28 36.44
CA LEU A 412 2.27 -45.85 36.75
C LEU A 412 3.55 -45.52 37.53
N ARG A 413 4.46 -44.78 36.90
CA ARG A 413 5.26 -43.69 37.50
C ARG A 413 6.07 -42.98 36.41
N SER A 414 6.01 -41.65 36.46
CA SER A 414 6.98 -40.67 35.93
C SER A 414 7.44 -40.78 34.46
N GLY A 415 7.20 -39.70 33.71
CA GLY A 415 8.02 -39.36 32.54
C GLY A 415 7.32 -39.51 31.20
N LEU A 416 6.45 -38.56 30.86
CA LEU A 416 6.25 -38.16 29.47
C LEU A 416 6.88 -36.77 29.31
N GLN A 417 8.20 -36.79 29.06
CA GLN A 417 8.88 -35.70 28.39
C GLN A 417 8.27 -35.59 26.99
N PHE A 418 7.46 -34.56 26.77
CA PHE A 418 7.19 -34.09 25.42
C PHE A 418 8.50 -33.57 24.85
N THR A 419 9.19 -34.40 24.07
CA THR A 419 10.18 -33.92 23.09
C THR A 419 9.44 -33.35 21.88
N GLY A 420 8.63 -32.32 22.12
CA GLY A 420 8.18 -31.43 21.06
C GLY A 420 9.39 -30.62 20.63
N LYS A 421 9.86 -30.78 19.39
CA LYS A 421 10.80 -29.85 18.78
C LYS A 421 10.16 -28.46 18.79
N SER A 422 10.43 -27.67 19.84
CA SER A 422 10.30 -26.23 19.77
C SER A 422 11.31 -25.77 18.72
N ILE A 423 10.81 -25.26 17.60
CA ILE A 423 11.63 -24.41 16.73
C ILE A 423 11.81 -23.11 17.53
N ALA A 424 12.91 -23.03 18.26
CA ALA A 424 13.42 -21.75 18.70
C ALA A 424 13.82 -20.99 17.43
N VAL A 425 13.04 -19.95 17.08
CA VAL A 425 13.51 -18.95 16.13
C VAL A 425 14.61 -18.18 16.85
N ASP A 426 15.85 -18.55 16.55
CA ASP A 426 17.04 -17.80 16.92
C ASP A 426 17.01 -16.45 16.19
N MET A 427 16.85 -15.36 16.91
CA MET A 427 16.85 -14.00 16.36
C MET A 427 18.27 -13.45 16.12
N THR A 428 19.33 -14.27 16.14
CA THR A 428 20.72 -13.79 15.98
C THR A 428 21.50 -14.31 14.77
N ALA A 429 20.91 -15.12 13.88
CA ALA A 429 21.64 -15.64 12.73
C ALA A 429 21.04 -15.20 11.38
N GLY A 430 21.55 -14.11 10.81
CA GLY A 430 21.38 -13.86 9.37
C GLY A 430 21.35 -12.41 8.87
N ASN A 431 22.29 -11.54 9.25
CA ASN A 431 22.93 -10.68 8.24
C ASN A 431 24.25 -10.09 8.75
N ASN A 432 25.36 -10.62 8.27
CA ASN A 432 26.65 -9.93 8.29
C ASN A 432 26.60 -8.82 7.24
N GLY A 433 26.02 -7.68 7.61
CA GLY A 433 25.98 -6.47 6.80
C GLY A 433 25.47 -5.34 7.67
N LYS A 434 26.34 -4.42 8.04
CA LYS A 434 26.10 -3.29 8.95
C LYS A 434 24.87 -2.48 8.54
N ALA A 435 23.70 -2.83 9.07
CA ALA A 435 22.53 -1.96 9.15
C ALA A 435 22.24 -1.74 10.63
N SER A 436 22.25 -0.48 11.05
CA SER A 436 21.97 -0.06 12.41
C SER A 436 20.62 -0.59 12.88
N GLU A 437 20.60 -1.52 13.83
CA GLU A 437 19.40 -1.90 14.60
C GLU A 437 18.82 -0.65 15.29
N ARG A 438 17.70 -0.12 14.77
CA ARG A 438 16.77 0.66 15.59
C ARG A 438 15.59 -0.25 15.89
N LEU A 439 15.60 -0.90 17.05
CA LEU A 439 14.36 -1.42 17.63
C LEU A 439 13.38 -0.25 17.79
N MET A 440 12.17 -0.42 17.28
CA MET A 440 11.08 0.57 17.33
C MET A 440 10.59 0.69 18.78
N GLY A 441 11.11 1.67 19.52
CA GLY A 441 10.74 1.89 20.91
C GLY A 441 9.50 2.75 21.09
N SER A 442 8.83 2.63 22.25
CA SER A 442 7.73 3.52 22.66
C SER A 442 8.28 4.74 23.39
N LEU A 443 7.74 5.93 23.10
CA LEU A 443 8.00 7.13 23.89
C LEU A 443 7.36 7.00 25.27
N PRO A 444 8.03 7.44 26.34
CA PRO A 444 7.47 7.38 27.69
C PRO A 444 6.30 8.36 27.82
N VAL A 445 5.19 7.88 28.37
CA VAL A 445 4.02 8.70 28.70
C VAL A 445 3.63 8.51 30.16
N ASP A 446 2.89 9.47 30.71
CA ASP A 446 2.39 9.40 32.07
C ASP A 446 1.36 8.25 32.24
N SER A 447 1.33 7.67 33.44
CA SER A 447 0.35 6.63 33.76
C SER A 447 -1.07 7.20 33.75
N VAL A 448 -1.98 6.49 33.10
CA VAL A 448 -3.40 6.83 33.06
C VAL A 448 -4.02 6.73 34.45
N GLN A 449 -3.61 5.77 35.30
CA GLN A 449 -4.04 5.74 36.71
C GLN A 449 -3.56 6.98 37.49
N ALA A 450 -2.36 7.50 37.21
CA ALA A 450 -1.87 8.74 37.81
C ALA A 450 -2.68 9.96 37.34
N LEU A 451 -2.92 10.05 36.03
CA LEU A 451 -3.76 11.08 35.43
C LEU A 451 -5.18 11.03 36.01
N ALA A 452 -5.79 9.85 36.07
CA ALA A 452 -7.12 9.63 36.67
C ALA A 452 -7.18 10.03 38.15
N ALA A 453 -6.13 9.75 38.94
CA ALA A 453 -6.05 10.21 40.32
C ALA A 453 -5.97 11.74 40.40
N SER A 454 -5.20 12.39 39.51
CA SER A 454 -5.08 13.85 39.46
C SER A 454 -6.36 14.56 39.00
N LEU A 455 -7.20 13.89 38.19
CA LEU A 455 -8.49 14.40 37.74
C LEU A 455 -9.48 14.67 38.89
N THR A 456 -9.26 14.07 40.06
CA THR A 456 -10.06 14.39 41.26
C THR A 456 -9.82 15.81 41.78
N THR A 457 -8.76 16.49 41.32
CA THR A 457 -8.36 17.83 41.75
C THR A 457 -8.32 18.86 40.61
N SER A 458 -8.03 18.44 39.39
CA SER A 458 -7.98 19.25 38.18
C SER A 458 -8.86 18.57 37.14
N ASN A 459 -10.06 19.08 36.84
CA ASN A 459 -11.00 18.48 35.87
C ASN A 459 -10.51 18.54 34.40
N HIS A 460 -9.20 18.43 34.17
CA HIS A 460 -8.57 18.58 32.86
C HIS A 460 -7.98 17.26 32.37
N ILE A 461 -8.64 16.64 31.40
CA ILE A 461 -8.12 15.48 30.66
C ILE A 461 -7.15 16.00 29.58
N PRO A 462 -5.92 15.46 29.46
CA PRO A 462 -5.01 15.89 28.41
C PRO A 462 -5.59 15.65 27.02
N THR A 463 -5.38 16.61 26.11
CA THR A 463 -5.96 16.62 24.75
C THR A 463 -5.65 15.38 23.92
N ARG A 464 -4.55 14.69 24.22
CA ARG A 464 -4.15 13.42 23.58
C ARG A 464 -5.10 12.26 23.86
N TYR A 465 -5.90 12.32 24.93
CA TYR A 465 -6.87 11.28 25.30
C TYR A 465 -8.31 11.62 24.93
N ILE A 466 -8.56 12.82 24.40
CA ILE A 466 -9.90 13.27 23.98
C ILE A 466 -10.14 12.87 22.53
N ARG A 467 -11.23 12.15 22.27
CA ARG A 467 -11.72 11.74 20.93
C ARG A 467 -13.15 12.24 20.71
N PRO A 468 -13.33 13.45 20.15
CA PRO A 468 -14.66 14.01 19.89
C PRO A 468 -15.51 13.14 18.94
N GLU A 469 -14.87 12.33 18.12
CA GLU A 469 -15.52 11.48 17.12
C GLU A 469 -16.30 10.31 17.75
N ALA A 470 -15.91 9.87 18.96
CA ALA A 470 -16.52 8.76 19.67
C ALA A 470 -17.99 8.99 20.06
N GLU A 471 -18.44 10.26 20.14
CA GLU A 471 -19.85 10.60 20.41
C GLU A 471 -20.77 10.41 19.19
N SER A 472 -20.19 10.33 17.99
CA SER A 472 -20.93 10.27 16.72
C SER A 472 -21.07 8.86 16.13
N GLU A 473 -20.36 7.88 16.68
CA GLU A 473 -20.39 6.51 16.19
C GLU A 473 -21.59 5.73 16.78
N PRO A 474 -22.43 5.12 15.93
CA PRO A 474 -23.55 4.32 16.41
C PRO A 474 -23.06 3.08 17.15
N VAL A 475 -23.28 3.03 18.47
CA VAL A 475 -23.05 1.84 19.29
C VAL A 475 -24.26 0.93 19.21
N ILE A 476 -24.08 -0.32 18.79
CA ILE A 476 -25.15 -1.33 18.79
C ILE A 476 -25.32 -1.82 20.24
N ILE A 477 -26.46 -1.48 20.86
CA ILE A 477 -26.74 -1.77 22.28
C ILE A 477 -27.69 -2.98 22.46
N SER A 478 -28.19 -3.60 21.38
CA SER A 478 -29.07 -4.78 21.45
C SER A 478 -28.66 -5.89 20.47
N CYS A 479 -28.50 -7.12 20.96
CA CYS A 479 -28.03 -8.26 20.16
C CYS A 479 -29.19 -9.12 19.62
N ALA A 480 -29.22 -9.30 18.30
CA ALA A 480 -29.71 -10.55 17.70
C ALA A 480 -28.58 -11.60 17.77
N ALA A 481 -28.92 -12.90 17.72
CA ALA A 481 -27.92 -13.97 17.81
C ALA A 481 -26.87 -13.97 16.67
N GLU A 482 -27.13 -13.23 15.59
CA GLU A 482 -26.26 -13.08 14.42
C GLU A 482 -25.13 -12.04 14.65
N ASP A 483 -25.25 -11.23 15.72
CA ASP A 483 -24.29 -10.17 16.08
C ASP A 483 -23.36 -10.58 17.25
N GLU A 484 -23.36 -11.85 17.64
CA GLU A 484 -22.48 -12.36 18.69
C GLU A 484 -21.10 -12.77 18.16
N ILE A 485 -20.06 -12.46 18.94
CA ILE A 485 -18.69 -12.86 18.64
C ILE A 485 -18.65 -14.39 18.48
N PRO A 486 -18.10 -14.92 17.36
CA PRO A 486 -18.06 -16.36 17.14
C PRO A 486 -17.29 -17.08 18.26
N VAL A 487 -17.86 -18.18 18.77
CA VAL A 487 -17.21 -19.04 19.77
C VAL A 487 -16.68 -20.31 19.11
N ILE A 488 -15.38 -20.55 19.17
CA ILE A 488 -14.71 -21.72 18.59
C ILE A 488 -14.31 -22.69 19.69
N ASP A 489 -14.67 -23.96 19.53
CA ASP A 489 -14.31 -25.05 20.43
C ASP A 489 -13.00 -25.71 19.99
N PHE A 490 -11.92 -25.43 20.70
CA PHE A 490 -10.60 -25.93 20.33
C PHE A 490 -10.48 -27.45 20.45
N TYR A 491 -11.22 -28.07 21.38
CA TYR A 491 -11.21 -29.53 21.51
C TYR A 491 -11.80 -30.18 20.26
N LYS A 492 -12.90 -29.62 19.73
CA LYS A 492 -13.51 -30.12 18.49
C LYS A 492 -12.65 -29.89 17.26
N LEU A 493 -11.83 -28.84 17.23
CA LEU A 493 -10.84 -28.66 16.18
C LEU A 493 -9.84 -29.82 16.17
N LEU A 494 -9.41 -30.30 17.36
CA LEU A 494 -8.45 -31.40 17.47
C LEU A 494 -9.07 -32.80 17.34
N ASP A 495 -10.40 -32.90 17.36
CA ASP A 495 -11.14 -34.15 17.22
C ASP A 495 -11.39 -34.46 15.74
N HIS A 496 -10.81 -35.55 15.23
CA HIS A 496 -10.92 -35.93 13.82
C HIS A 496 -12.37 -36.11 13.33
N ASP A 497 -13.31 -36.51 14.21
CA ASP A 497 -14.70 -36.78 13.82
C ASP A 497 -15.59 -35.52 13.87
N LEU A 498 -15.14 -34.44 14.52
CA LEU A 498 -15.90 -33.19 14.71
C LEU A 498 -15.21 -31.96 14.07
N SER A 499 -14.04 -32.15 13.47
CA SER A 499 -13.18 -31.07 12.98
C SER A 499 -13.75 -30.26 11.80
N ASP A 500 -14.51 -30.86 10.88
CA ASP A 500 -14.94 -30.18 9.65
C ASP A 500 -15.92 -29.03 9.92
N ALA A 501 -16.88 -29.25 10.82
CA ALA A 501 -17.88 -28.24 11.17
C ALA A 501 -17.25 -27.09 11.97
N GLU A 502 -16.39 -27.41 12.94
CA GLU A 502 -15.74 -26.41 13.78
C GLU A 502 -14.64 -25.64 13.01
N SER A 503 -13.94 -26.30 12.07
CA SER A 503 -12.98 -25.66 11.16
C SER A 503 -13.67 -24.70 10.20
N SER A 504 -14.86 -25.06 9.70
CA SER A 504 -15.68 -24.16 8.89
C SER A 504 -16.13 -22.94 9.68
N LYS A 505 -16.48 -23.12 10.96
CA LYS A 505 -16.82 -22.03 11.87
C LYS A 505 -15.62 -21.11 12.13
N LEU A 506 -14.44 -21.69 12.37
CA LEU A 506 -13.18 -20.94 12.51
C LEU A 506 -12.86 -20.15 11.24
N HIS A 507 -13.02 -20.76 10.08
CA HIS A 507 -12.80 -20.10 8.79
C HIS A 507 -13.70 -18.87 8.63
N LEU A 508 -15.00 -19.01 8.88
CA LEU A 508 -15.97 -17.91 8.79
C LEU A 508 -15.69 -16.81 9.84
N ALA A 509 -15.27 -17.19 11.04
CA ALA A 509 -14.88 -16.22 12.08
C ALA A 509 -13.65 -15.41 11.65
N CYS A 510 -12.63 -16.06 11.09
CA CYS A 510 -11.44 -15.38 10.57
C CYS A 510 -11.77 -14.47 9.38
N GLN A 511 -12.68 -14.90 8.50
CA GLN A 511 -13.05 -14.17 7.29
C GLN A 511 -13.92 -12.95 7.59
N ASN A 512 -14.92 -13.10 8.46
CA ASN A 512 -15.97 -12.10 8.64
C ASN A 512 -15.76 -11.21 9.87
N TRP A 513 -15.09 -11.71 10.91
CA TRP A 513 -14.93 -11.01 12.20
C TRP A 513 -13.49 -10.59 12.47
N GLY A 514 -12.51 -11.41 12.07
CA GLY A 514 -11.10 -11.19 12.37
C GLY A 514 -10.70 -11.49 13.83
N PHE A 515 -11.67 -11.77 14.71
CA PHE A 515 -11.48 -12.27 16.07
C PHE A 515 -12.62 -13.20 16.48
N PHE A 516 -12.38 -14.05 17.48
CA PHE A 516 -13.34 -15.04 17.99
C PHE A 516 -12.98 -15.43 19.43
N GLN A 517 -13.97 -15.94 20.18
CA GLN A 517 -13.75 -16.53 21.49
C GLN A 517 -13.30 -17.98 21.34
N LEU A 518 -12.28 -18.41 22.08
CA LEU A 518 -11.83 -19.79 22.10
C LEU A 518 -12.22 -20.46 23.41
N ILE A 519 -12.86 -21.63 23.35
CA ILE A 519 -13.18 -22.46 24.52
C ILE A 519 -12.50 -23.83 24.40
N ASN A 520 -12.42 -24.55 25.52
CA ASN A 520 -11.80 -25.88 25.59
C ASN A 520 -10.36 -25.94 25.01
N HIS A 521 -9.64 -24.82 25.08
CA HIS A 521 -8.27 -24.64 24.55
C HIS A 521 -7.16 -25.38 25.32
N GLY A 522 -7.52 -26.22 26.31
CA GLY A 522 -6.56 -27.04 27.07
C GLY A 522 -5.69 -26.29 28.07
N VAL A 523 -5.78 -24.96 28.18
CA VAL A 523 -5.09 -24.22 29.25
C VAL A 523 -5.86 -24.46 30.56
N PRO A 524 -5.20 -24.95 31.63
CA PRO A 524 -5.88 -25.25 32.89
C PRO A 524 -6.60 -24.01 33.45
N LYS A 525 -7.82 -24.19 33.94
CA LYS A 525 -8.62 -23.09 34.51
C LYS A 525 -7.90 -22.41 35.66
N GLU A 526 -7.13 -23.17 36.43
CA GLU A 526 -6.34 -22.69 37.56
C GLU A 526 -5.24 -21.72 37.10
N VAL A 527 -4.66 -21.93 35.90
CA VAL A 527 -3.65 -21.03 35.33
C VAL A 527 -4.29 -19.70 34.92
N ILE A 528 -5.45 -19.75 34.25
CA ILE A 528 -6.19 -18.55 33.86
C ILE A 528 -6.62 -17.76 35.10
N GLN A 529 -7.20 -18.43 36.10
CA GLN A 529 -7.62 -17.81 37.36
C GLN A 529 -6.44 -17.17 38.11
N LYS A 530 -5.29 -17.88 38.20
CA LYS A 530 -4.07 -17.32 38.79
C LYS A 530 -3.59 -16.09 38.03
N MET A 531 -3.57 -16.13 36.70
CA MET A 531 -3.16 -14.98 35.89
C MET A 531 -4.11 -13.78 36.09
N MET A 532 -5.42 -14.00 36.12
CA MET A 532 -6.41 -12.94 36.41
C MET A 532 -6.16 -12.30 37.77
N LEU A 533 -5.97 -13.10 38.82
CA LEU A 533 -5.66 -12.61 40.17
C LEU A 533 -4.36 -11.79 40.18
N VAL A 534 -3.32 -12.28 39.52
CA VAL A 534 -2.02 -11.62 39.44
C VAL A 534 -2.08 -10.28 38.75
N ILE A 535 -2.80 -10.20 37.62
CA ILE A 535 -2.99 -8.95 36.88
C ILE A 535 -3.74 -7.95 37.77
N GLU A 536 -4.82 -8.39 38.42
CA GLU A 536 -5.60 -7.55 39.31
C GLU A 536 -4.77 -7.05 40.51
N GLU A 537 -4.00 -7.92 41.15
CA GLU A 537 -3.09 -7.57 42.24
C GLU A 537 -2.03 -6.55 41.80
N PHE A 538 -1.42 -6.75 40.62
CA PHE A 538 -0.42 -5.83 40.09
C PHE A 538 -0.99 -4.42 39.88
N PHE A 539 -2.13 -4.29 39.20
CA PHE A 539 -2.71 -2.97 38.91
C PHE A 539 -3.26 -2.26 40.15
N LYS A 540 -3.52 -3.00 41.24
CA LYS A 540 -3.86 -2.48 42.57
C LYS A 540 -2.65 -1.97 43.37
N LEU A 541 -1.42 -2.31 42.98
CA LEU A 541 -0.23 -1.81 43.66
C LEU A 541 -0.15 -0.27 43.60
N PRO A 542 0.47 0.37 44.60
CA PRO A 542 0.83 1.78 44.53
C PRO A 542 1.62 2.13 43.26
N LEU A 543 1.47 3.36 42.76
CA LEU A 543 2.08 3.77 41.49
C LEU A 543 3.61 3.67 41.54
N ASP A 544 4.23 4.10 42.62
CA ASP A 544 5.67 3.99 42.85
C ASP A 544 6.17 2.55 42.78
N GLU A 545 5.39 1.58 43.28
CA GLU A 545 5.70 0.16 43.16
C GLU A 545 5.56 -0.37 41.73
N LYS A 546 4.54 0.06 40.99
CA LYS A 546 4.37 -0.33 39.57
C LYS A 546 5.44 0.28 38.68
N MET A 547 5.89 1.49 38.98
CA MET A 547 6.92 2.21 38.23
C MET A 547 8.30 1.54 38.35
N LEU A 548 8.51 0.62 39.30
CA LEU A 548 9.68 -0.26 39.32
C LEU A 548 9.77 -1.16 38.08
N PHE A 549 8.64 -1.42 37.44
CA PHE A 549 8.52 -2.26 36.24
C PHE A 549 8.27 -1.42 34.98
N LYS A 550 8.50 -0.11 35.02
CA LYS A 550 8.26 0.81 33.90
C LYS A 550 9.01 0.38 32.65
N GLN A 551 8.38 0.52 31.49
CA GLN A 551 9.02 0.36 30.19
C GLN A 551 10.27 1.24 30.07
N PRO A 552 11.46 0.66 29.82
CA PRO A 552 12.65 1.45 29.54
C PRO A 552 12.48 2.25 28.23
N PRO A 553 13.09 3.45 28.12
CA PRO A 553 13.07 4.22 26.88
C PRO A 553 13.57 3.37 25.71
N GLY A 554 12.84 3.38 24.60
CA GLY A 554 13.22 2.60 23.43
C GLY A 554 12.78 1.13 23.44
N GLN A 555 12.05 0.68 24.47
CA GLN A 555 11.63 -0.72 24.63
C GLN A 555 10.11 -0.86 24.79
N LEU A 556 9.59 -2.05 24.53
CA LEU A 556 8.16 -2.38 24.69
C LEU A 556 7.85 -3.12 25.99
N ASP A 557 8.80 -3.90 26.54
CA ASP A 557 8.58 -4.67 27.77
C ASP A 557 8.45 -3.77 29.00
N GLY A 558 7.46 -4.06 29.84
CA GLY A 558 7.20 -3.39 31.11
C GLY A 558 5.84 -2.68 31.18
N TYR A 559 5.67 -1.92 32.25
CA TYR A 559 4.50 -1.11 32.58
C TYR A 559 4.57 0.26 31.89
N GLY A 560 3.54 0.63 31.12
CA GLY A 560 3.49 1.88 30.37
C GLY A 560 2.45 1.87 29.26
N GLN A 561 2.72 2.56 28.16
CA GLN A 561 1.92 2.47 26.94
C GLN A 561 2.74 1.93 25.78
N LEU A 562 2.09 1.12 24.95
CA LEU A 562 2.73 0.51 23.79
C LEU A 562 2.56 1.40 22.56
N PHE A 563 3.58 1.35 21.70
CA PHE A 563 3.56 1.96 20.38
C PHE A 563 3.26 3.46 20.36
N VAL A 564 3.80 4.22 21.34
CA VAL A 564 3.78 5.68 21.31
C VAL A 564 4.93 6.15 20.43
N MET A 565 4.60 6.61 19.22
CA MET A 565 5.57 6.95 18.18
C MET A 565 5.79 8.47 18.05
N SER A 566 4.88 9.29 18.60
CA SER A 566 5.03 10.74 18.64
C SER A 566 4.34 11.38 19.86
N GLU A 567 4.67 12.64 20.11
CA GLU A 567 4.08 13.45 21.19
C GLU A 567 2.66 13.93 20.87
N GLU A 568 2.27 13.91 19.61
CA GLU A 568 0.97 14.35 19.11
C GLU A 568 -0.03 13.20 18.95
N GLN A 569 0.44 11.95 19.04
CA GLN A 569 -0.37 10.76 18.88
C GLN A 569 -1.52 10.73 19.91
N LYS A 570 -2.74 10.47 19.43
CA LYS A 570 -3.89 10.18 20.29
C LYS A 570 -3.67 8.86 21.01
N LEU A 571 -3.88 8.86 22.32
CA LEU A 571 -3.59 7.73 23.20
C LEU A 571 -4.88 7.08 23.70
N ASP A 572 -4.78 5.80 24.04
CA ASP A 572 -5.86 5.07 24.70
C ASP A 572 -5.83 5.39 26.20
N TRP A 573 -7.00 5.54 26.82
CA TRP A 573 -7.13 5.75 28.27
C TRP A 573 -6.93 4.43 29.04
N ALA A 574 -5.72 3.88 28.96
CA ALA A 574 -5.32 2.64 29.62
C ALA A 574 -3.84 2.65 30.03
N ASP A 575 -3.53 1.91 31.10
CA ASP A 575 -2.17 1.50 31.43
C ASP A 575 -1.96 0.04 31.00
N ILE A 576 -0.81 -0.26 30.40
CA ILE A 576 -0.51 -1.56 29.81
C ILE A 576 0.70 -2.19 30.52
N LEU A 577 0.63 -3.50 30.73
CA LEU A 577 1.74 -4.33 31.16
C LEU A 577 2.07 -5.31 30.03
N TYR A 578 3.26 -5.20 29.44
CA TYR A 578 3.64 -5.99 28.26
C TYR A 578 4.92 -6.78 28.47
N PHE A 579 4.93 -8.04 28.05
CA PHE A 579 6.11 -8.91 28.16
C PHE A 579 6.21 -9.86 26.98
N TYR A 580 7.43 -10.11 26.51
CA TYR A 580 7.72 -11.29 25.71
C TYR A 580 7.69 -12.54 26.60
N THR A 581 6.86 -13.53 26.23
CA THR A 581 6.79 -14.83 26.92
C THR A 581 7.51 -15.95 26.18
N SER A 582 7.86 -15.75 24.90
CA SER A 582 8.62 -16.70 24.09
C SER A 582 9.33 -15.97 22.94
N PRO A 583 10.53 -16.42 22.51
CA PRO A 583 11.39 -17.43 23.13
C PRO A 583 11.95 -16.99 24.50
N LEU A 584 12.37 -17.96 25.34
CA LEU A 584 12.79 -17.72 26.73
C LEU A 584 13.89 -16.64 26.87
N HIS A 585 14.81 -16.54 25.91
CA HIS A 585 15.92 -15.60 25.97
C HIS A 585 15.51 -14.13 25.79
N LEU A 586 14.29 -13.86 25.28
CA LEU A 586 13.73 -12.51 25.19
C LEU A 586 12.98 -12.10 26.47
N ARG A 587 12.76 -13.02 27.41
CA ARG A 587 12.10 -12.70 28.68
C ARG A 587 13.02 -11.82 29.52
N LYS A 588 12.68 -10.55 29.66
CA LYS A 588 13.34 -9.62 30.57
C LYS A 588 12.84 -9.83 31.99
N ILE A 589 13.26 -10.91 32.64
CA ILE A 589 12.78 -11.33 33.97
C ILE A 589 12.84 -10.21 35.02
N GLY A 590 13.79 -9.28 34.93
CA GLY A 590 13.88 -8.11 35.81
C GLY A 590 12.71 -7.14 35.72
N LEU A 591 11.95 -7.15 34.62
CA LEU A 591 10.73 -6.35 34.42
C LEU A 591 9.45 -7.12 34.79
N TRP A 592 9.56 -8.41 35.11
CA TRP A 592 8.42 -9.21 35.53
C TRP A 592 8.13 -8.92 37.02
N PRO A 593 6.86 -8.69 37.42
CA PRO A 593 6.53 -8.39 38.80
C PRO A 593 6.87 -9.56 39.73
N THR A 594 7.98 -9.47 40.46
CA THR A 594 8.45 -10.55 41.35
C THR A 594 7.86 -10.48 42.76
N LYS A 595 7.20 -9.37 43.12
CA LYS A 595 6.55 -9.15 44.43
C LYS A 595 5.21 -9.87 44.58
N THR A 596 4.57 -10.25 43.48
CA THR A 596 3.34 -11.05 43.50
C THR A 596 3.73 -12.54 43.48
N ILE A 597 3.33 -13.24 44.53
CA ILE A 597 3.75 -14.61 44.91
C ILE A 597 3.51 -15.63 43.77
N TYR A 598 2.66 -15.29 42.81
CA TYR A 598 2.22 -16.15 41.71
C TYR A 598 2.96 -15.95 40.38
N PHE A 599 3.65 -14.82 40.14
CA PHE A 599 4.44 -14.64 38.91
C PHE A 599 5.64 -15.61 38.86
N GLN A 600 6.16 -16.00 40.03
CA GLN A 600 7.20 -17.03 40.15
C GLN A 600 6.72 -18.42 39.69
N GLY A 601 5.41 -18.72 39.79
CA GLY A 601 4.85 -19.99 39.36
C GLY A 601 4.57 -20.10 37.86
N CYS A 602 4.52 -18.97 37.14
CA CYS A 602 4.34 -18.91 35.68
C CYS A 602 5.66 -18.91 34.90
N LEU A 603 6.80 -18.88 35.61
CA LEU A 603 8.14 -18.91 35.03
C LEU A 603 8.68 -20.35 34.82
N GLY A 604 7.95 -21.37 35.29
CA GLY A 604 8.28 -22.79 35.18
C GLY A 604 7.72 -23.47 33.95
#